data_AF-X0ZSQ3-F1
#
_entry.id   AF-X0ZSQ3-F1
#
_cell.length_a   1.000
_cell.length_b   1.000
_cell.length_c   1.000
_cell.angle_alpha   90.00
_cell.angle_beta   90.00
_cell.angle_gamma   90.00
#
_symmetry.space_group_name_H-M   'P 1'
#
loop_
_entity.id
_entity.type
_entity.pdbx_description
1 polymer ?
#
loop_
_entity_poly.entity_id
_entity_poly.type
_entity_poly.pdbx_seq_one_letter_code
_entity_poly.pdbx_strand_id
1 'polypeptide(L)'
;MTTFEPSLAQRIYNEAKKLGVSSLDAPVSGGDVGAKNGTLAIMIGGDKEAYETVLPFFNLMGQNISYMGKEGAGQHTKMSNQILIASTMIGTIESLLYAYKAGNDLDEVINVIGKGAAGCWSINNLGPRIAKGNFEPGFFIKHFVKDMGIALKEAKLMNLSLPGLALAYQFYMYAMALGLENLGSQGLYKVLAKMNGI
;
A
#
# COMPACT_ATOMS: atom_id res chain seq x y z
N MET A 1 10.19 -3.89 11.26
CA MET A 1 9.73 -3.00 10.17
C MET A 1 8.97 -3.73 9.05
N THR A 2 8.78 -5.05 9.15
CA THR A 2 7.97 -5.84 8.20
C THR A 2 6.48 -5.53 8.34
N THR A 3 5.72 -5.61 7.26
CA THR A 3 4.25 -5.60 7.30
C THR A 3 3.68 -6.99 7.60
N PHE A 4 2.93 -7.10 8.69
CA PHE A 4 2.29 -8.33 9.18
C PHE A 4 1.05 -7.97 10.03
N GLU A 5 0.32 -8.96 10.55
CA GLU A 5 -0.89 -8.73 11.34
C GLU A 5 -0.66 -7.81 12.57
N PRO A 6 -1.49 -6.77 12.80
CA PRO A 6 -1.49 -5.98 14.03
C PRO A 6 -1.59 -6.82 15.31
N SER A 7 -2.41 -7.88 15.29
CA SER A 7 -2.55 -8.82 16.41
C SER A 7 -1.23 -9.56 16.73
N LEU A 8 -0.40 -9.84 15.72
CA LEU A 8 0.94 -10.40 15.94
C LEU A 8 1.89 -9.36 16.55
N ALA A 9 1.77 -8.08 16.21
CA ALA A 9 2.58 -7.02 16.83
C ALA A 9 2.30 -6.90 18.33
N GLN A 10 1.02 -6.92 18.71
CA GLN A 10 0.60 -6.94 20.12
C GLN A 10 1.16 -8.16 20.86
N ARG A 11 1.13 -9.35 20.24
CA ARG A 11 1.70 -10.57 20.82
C ARG A 11 3.21 -10.45 21.03
N ILE A 12 3.95 -9.98 20.01
CA ILE A 12 5.41 -9.77 20.10
C ILE A 12 5.74 -8.78 21.21
N TYR A 13 5.03 -7.66 21.29
CA TYR A 13 5.19 -6.67 22.35
C TYR A 13 5.03 -7.30 23.74
N ASN A 14 3.96 -8.06 23.96
CA ASN A 14 3.70 -8.70 25.25
C ASN A 14 4.78 -9.72 25.65
N GLU A 15 5.30 -10.50 24.71
CA GLU A 15 6.40 -11.44 25.00
C GLU A 15 7.73 -10.71 25.25
N ALA A 16 8.05 -9.66 24.48
CA ALA A 16 9.24 -8.85 24.70
C ALA A 16 9.22 -8.19 26.08
N LYS A 17 8.06 -7.67 26.51
CA LYS A 17 7.87 -7.04 27.81
C LYS A 17 8.15 -7.98 28.98
N LYS A 18 7.76 -9.27 28.88
CA LYS A 18 8.08 -10.29 29.91
C LYS A 18 9.58 -10.50 30.07
N LEU A 19 10.36 -10.25 29.03
CA LEU A 19 11.81 -10.36 29.00
C LEU A 19 12.51 -9.04 29.35
N GLY A 20 11.76 -7.97 29.67
CA GLY A 20 12.31 -6.64 29.94
C GLY A 20 12.87 -5.94 28.69
N VAL A 21 12.42 -6.33 27.49
CA VAL A 21 12.87 -5.75 26.21
C VAL A 21 11.74 -4.96 25.55
N SER A 22 12.04 -3.78 25.03
CA SER A 22 11.08 -2.99 24.24
C SER A 22 10.88 -3.57 22.83
N SER A 23 9.67 -3.47 22.31
CA SER A 23 9.36 -3.83 20.92
C SER A 23 8.52 -2.73 20.26
N LEU A 24 8.83 -2.43 19.00
CA LEU A 24 8.11 -1.45 18.18
C LEU A 24 7.70 -2.10 16.85
N ASP A 25 6.43 -1.98 16.48
CA ASP A 25 6.00 -2.27 15.12
C ASP A 25 6.13 -1.00 14.26
N ALA A 26 7.06 -1.04 13.30
CA ALA A 26 7.41 0.11 12.48
C ALA A 26 7.35 -0.21 10.97
N PRO A 27 6.19 -0.61 10.41
CA PRO A 27 6.04 -0.80 8.97
C PRO A 27 6.28 0.49 8.17
N VAL A 28 6.62 0.33 6.90
CA VAL A 28 7.03 1.44 6.02
C VAL A 28 6.20 1.58 4.75
N SER A 29 6.24 2.77 4.14
CA SER A 29 5.72 3.05 2.80
C SER A 29 6.71 3.92 2.02
N GLY A 30 6.73 3.79 0.68
CA GLY A 30 7.69 4.49 -0.20
C GLY A 30 8.41 3.60 -1.23
N GLY A 31 8.28 2.28 -1.10
CA GLY A 31 8.86 1.29 -2.02
C GLY A 31 10.39 1.34 -2.06
N ASP A 32 10.97 0.66 -3.05
CA ASP A 32 12.43 0.52 -3.17
C ASP A 32 13.15 1.86 -3.37
N VAL A 33 12.51 2.79 -4.09
CA VAL A 33 13.07 4.14 -4.32
C VAL A 33 13.13 4.92 -3.01
N GLY A 34 12.05 4.91 -2.22
CA GLY A 34 12.03 5.57 -0.92
C GLY A 34 13.06 4.98 0.04
N ALA A 35 13.26 3.66 0.02
CA ALA A 35 14.27 2.99 0.83
C ALA A 35 15.69 3.41 0.44
N LYS A 36 16.02 3.40 -0.86
CA LYS A 36 17.35 3.80 -1.35
C LYS A 36 17.68 5.26 -1.06
N ASN A 37 16.66 6.13 -1.09
CA ASN A 37 16.84 7.57 -0.90
C ASN A 37 16.68 8.02 0.56
N GLY A 38 16.39 7.11 1.49
CA GLY A 38 16.14 7.47 2.89
C GLY A 38 14.89 8.33 3.09
N THR A 39 13.87 8.16 2.24
CA THR A 39 12.64 8.98 2.24
C THR A 39 11.38 8.20 2.60
N LEU A 40 11.53 7.05 3.25
CA LEU A 40 10.40 6.25 3.70
C LEU A 40 9.45 7.02 4.62
N ALA A 41 8.17 6.68 4.52
CA ALA A 41 7.22 6.93 5.58
C ALA A 41 7.27 5.76 6.57
N ILE A 42 7.44 6.03 7.86
CA ILE A 42 7.59 5.02 8.92
C ILE A 42 6.48 5.24 9.97
N MET A 43 5.64 4.23 10.15
CA MET A 43 4.44 4.28 11.00
C MET A 43 4.72 3.44 12.25
N ILE A 44 4.84 4.04 13.43
CA ILE A 44 5.44 3.36 14.59
C ILE A 44 4.42 3.17 15.71
N GLY A 45 4.20 1.92 16.14
CA GLY A 45 3.45 1.55 17.34
C GLY A 45 4.34 0.97 18.43
N GLY A 46 3.96 1.16 19.69
CA GLY A 46 4.60 0.58 20.88
C GLY A 46 4.72 1.58 22.03
N ASP A 47 5.74 1.43 22.87
CA ASP A 47 6.00 2.37 23.98
C ASP A 47 6.61 3.68 23.45
N LYS A 48 6.15 4.81 23.99
CA LYS A 48 6.59 6.13 23.52
C LYS A 48 8.06 6.39 23.84
N GLU A 49 8.53 5.96 24.99
CA GLU A 49 9.92 6.09 25.43
C GLU A 49 10.87 5.30 24.50
N ALA A 50 10.45 4.10 24.09
CA ALA A 50 11.20 3.29 23.15
C ALA A 50 11.26 3.97 21.77
N TYR A 51 10.13 4.50 21.30
CA TYR A 51 10.07 5.30 20.07
C TYR A 51 11.05 6.49 20.10
N GLU A 52 11.02 7.30 21.16
CA GLU A 52 11.90 8.47 21.31
C GLU A 52 13.38 8.06 21.33
N THR A 53 13.70 6.95 21.98
CA THR A 53 15.07 6.40 22.05
C THR A 53 15.61 6.02 20.67
N VAL A 54 14.80 5.40 19.81
CA VAL A 54 15.26 4.91 18.50
C VAL A 54 14.97 5.88 17.35
N LEU A 55 14.25 6.97 17.59
CA LEU A 55 13.91 7.98 16.59
C LEU A 55 15.13 8.49 15.78
N PRO A 56 16.31 8.74 16.37
CA PRO A 56 17.50 9.13 15.61
C PRO A 56 17.87 8.14 14.51
N PHE A 57 17.64 6.83 14.71
CA PHE A 57 17.92 5.81 13.70
C PHE A 57 16.85 5.78 12.61
N PHE A 58 15.57 5.99 12.96
CA PHE A 58 14.52 6.09 11.95
C PHE A 58 14.71 7.30 11.03
N ASN A 59 15.21 8.43 11.56
CA ASN A 59 15.53 9.64 10.78
C ASN A 59 16.61 9.41 9.70
N LEU A 60 17.39 8.32 9.78
CA LEU A 60 18.37 7.97 8.74
C LEU A 60 17.71 7.27 7.54
N MET A 61 16.50 6.72 7.71
CA MET A 61 15.82 5.88 6.71
C MET A 61 14.55 6.51 6.15
N GLY A 62 14.00 7.53 6.80
CA GLY A 62 12.72 8.12 6.44
C GLY A 62 12.65 9.62 6.64
N GLN A 63 11.68 10.23 5.95
CA GLN A 63 11.38 11.67 6.05
C GLN A 63 10.00 11.94 6.66
N ASN A 64 9.12 10.93 6.69
CA ASN A 64 7.80 11.04 7.31
C ASN A 64 7.65 9.97 8.39
N ILE A 65 8.10 10.29 9.60
CA ILE A 65 8.17 9.36 10.71
C ILE A 65 7.17 9.81 11.76
N SER A 66 6.28 8.91 12.17
CA SER A 66 5.22 9.24 13.11
C SER A 66 4.96 8.13 14.12
N TYR A 67 4.78 8.53 15.38
CA TYR A 67 4.27 7.68 16.44
C TYR A 67 2.75 7.60 16.32
N MET A 68 2.24 6.39 16.06
CA MET A 68 0.83 6.11 15.79
C MET A 68 0.07 5.66 17.03
N GLY A 69 0.77 5.35 18.13
CA GLY A 69 0.17 4.94 19.39
C GLY A 69 0.79 3.66 19.94
N LYS A 70 -0.02 2.90 20.65
CA LYS A 70 0.36 1.65 21.33
C LYS A 70 0.75 0.54 20.34
N GLU A 71 1.18 -0.59 20.87
CA GLU A 71 1.58 -1.76 20.10
C GLU A 71 0.51 -2.19 19.06
N GLY A 72 0.96 -2.42 17.83
CA GLY A 72 0.10 -2.73 16.68
C GLY A 72 -0.47 -1.51 15.95
N ALA A 73 -0.40 -0.29 16.52
CA ALA A 73 -0.92 0.90 15.87
C ALA A 73 -0.17 1.24 14.56
N GLY A 74 1.12 0.93 14.48
CA GLY A 74 1.90 1.08 13.24
C GLY A 74 1.37 0.16 12.14
N GLN A 75 1.12 -1.12 12.46
CA GLN A 75 0.51 -2.07 11.52
C GLN A 75 -0.91 -1.68 11.11
N HIS A 76 -1.76 -1.24 12.04
CA HIS A 76 -3.10 -0.76 11.69
C HIS A 76 -3.03 0.46 10.75
N THR A 77 -2.11 1.37 11.00
CA THR A 77 -1.86 2.52 10.11
C THR A 77 -1.41 2.06 8.73
N LYS A 78 -0.53 1.05 8.66
CA LYS A 78 -0.13 0.45 7.39
C LYS A 78 -1.31 -0.21 6.68
N MET A 79 -2.22 -0.88 7.39
CA MET A 79 -3.42 -1.45 6.77
C MET A 79 -4.30 -0.35 6.17
N SER A 80 -4.53 0.75 6.88
CA SER A 80 -5.25 1.91 6.32
C SER A 80 -4.61 2.44 5.04
N ASN A 81 -3.27 2.53 4.99
CA ASN A 81 -2.54 2.93 3.79
C ASN A 81 -2.76 1.95 2.63
N GLN A 82 -2.65 0.64 2.87
CA GLN A 82 -2.82 -0.37 1.83
C GLN A 82 -4.26 -0.44 1.31
N ILE A 83 -5.26 -0.26 2.20
CA ILE A 83 -6.69 -0.18 1.82
C ILE A 83 -6.94 0.99 0.87
N LEU A 84 -6.41 2.17 1.19
CA LEU A 84 -6.55 3.36 0.37
C LEU A 84 -5.91 3.15 -1.02
N ILE A 85 -4.70 2.58 -1.07
CA ILE A 85 -4.01 2.29 -2.33
C ILE A 85 -4.83 1.31 -3.18
N ALA A 86 -5.41 0.27 -2.58
CA ALA A 86 -6.11 -0.79 -3.31
C ALA A 86 -7.32 -0.24 -4.07
N SER A 87 -8.20 0.47 -3.37
CA SER A 87 -9.40 1.06 -3.96
C SER A 87 -9.06 2.16 -4.96
N THR A 88 -8.06 3.00 -4.66
CA THR A 88 -7.63 4.08 -5.56
C THR A 88 -7.06 3.54 -6.86
N MET A 89 -6.37 2.40 -6.83
CA MET A 89 -5.79 1.79 -8.03
C MET A 89 -6.85 1.31 -9.03
N ILE A 90 -7.97 0.77 -8.55
CA ILE A 90 -9.11 0.43 -9.42
C ILE A 90 -9.58 1.68 -10.16
N GLY A 91 -9.92 2.76 -9.43
CA GLY A 91 -10.40 4.00 -10.03
C GLY A 91 -9.37 4.64 -10.98
N THR A 92 -8.07 4.55 -10.66
CA THR A 92 -6.98 4.99 -11.53
C THR A 92 -7.00 4.23 -12.86
N ILE A 93 -7.09 2.90 -12.81
CA ILE A 93 -7.10 2.04 -14.00
C ILE A 93 -8.36 2.24 -14.83
N GLU A 94 -9.54 2.25 -14.20
CA GLU A 94 -10.82 2.43 -14.87
C GLU A 94 -10.89 3.80 -15.57
N SER A 95 -10.39 4.85 -14.93
CA SER A 95 -10.29 6.18 -15.53
C SER A 95 -9.42 6.17 -16.79
N LEU A 96 -8.27 5.50 -16.76
CA LEU A 96 -7.37 5.40 -17.92
C LEU A 96 -7.93 4.52 -19.03
N LEU A 97 -8.59 3.40 -18.70
CA LEU A 97 -9.29 2.57 -19.68
C LEU A 97 -10.43 3.33 -20.37
N TYR A 98 -11.19 4.12 -19.60
CA TYR A 98 -12.23 4.98 -20.15
C TYR A 98 -11.63 6.02 -21.11
N ALA A 99 -10.59 6.74 -20.68
CA ALA A 99 -9.91 7.73 -21.52
C ALA A 99 -9.36 7.11 -22.80
N TYR A 100 -8.74 5.93 -22.71
CA TYR A 100 -8.26 5.17 -23.86
C TYR A 100 -9.40 4.83 -24.83
N LYS A 101 -10.52 4.30 -24.31
CA LYS A 101 -11.68 3.92 -25.14
C LYS A 101 -12.39 5.13 -25.76
N ALA A 102 -12.35 6.27 -25.09
CA ALA A 102 -12.88 7.54 -25.58
C ALA A 102 -11.97 8.21 -26.65
N GLY A 103 -10.77 7.67 -26.88
CA GLY A 103 -9.81 8.23 -27.86
C GLY A 103 -9.02 9.43 -27.34
N ASN A 104 -8.98 9.64 -26.03
CA ASN A 104 -8.21 10.70 -25.41
C ASN A 104 -6.73 10.32 -25.32
N ASP A 105 -5.85 11.33 -25.42
CA ASP A 105 -4.46 11.18 -25.04
C ASP A 105 -4.35 10.97 -23.52
N LEU A 106 -3.72 9.87 -23.11
CA LEU A 106 -3.64 9.49 -21.70
C LEU A 106 -2.74 10.42 -20.90
N ASP A 107 -1.63 10.89 -21.48
CA ASP A 107 -0.68 11.77 -20.79
C ASP A 107 -1.34 13.13 -20.52
N GLU A 108 -2.10 13.68 -21.47
CA GLU A 108 -2.89 14.89 -21.28
C GLU A 108 -3.99 14.72 -20.22
N VAL A 109 -4.73 13.60 -20.25
CA VAL A 109 -5.74 13.31 -19.23
C VAL A 109 -5.12 13.25 -17.84
N ILE A 110 -4.03 12.51 -17.67
CA ILE A 110 -3.30 12.40 -16.40
C ILE A 110 -2.83 13.78 -15.93
N ASN A 111 -2.25 14.59 -16.83
CA ASN A 111 -1.74 15.92 -16.51
C ASN A 111 -2.84 16.86 -15.98
N VAL A 112 -4.04 16.79 -16.56
CA VAL A 112 -5.18 17.62 -16.14
C VAL A 112 -5.79 17.11 -14.83
N ILE A 113 -6.22 15.85 -14.77
CA ILE A 113 -6.97 15.35 -13.61
C ILE A 113 -6.09 15.13 -12.38
N GLY A 114 -4.81 14.82 -12.60
CA GLY A 114 -3.82 14.59 -11.54
C GLY A 114 -3.48 15.82 -10.71
N LYS A 115 -3.75 17.02 -11.25
CA LYS A 115 -3.62 18.31 -10.56
C LYS A 115 -4.93 18.80 -9.93
N GLY A 116 -6.05 18.19 -10.30
CA GLY A 116 -7.38 18.55 -9.79
C GLY A 116 -7.79 17.73 -8.57
N ALA A 117 -9.10 17.69 -8.30
CA ALA A 117 -9.67 16.97 -7.17
C ALA A 117 -9.45 15.44 -7.21
N ALA A 118 -9.18 14.88 -8.38
CA ALA A 118 -8.82 13.46 -8.55
C ALA A 118 -7.34 13.16 -8.24
N GLY A 119 -6.54 14.20 -7.99
CA GLY A 119 -5.11 14.10 -7.75
C GLY A 119 -4.78 13.21 -6.57
N CYS A 120 -4.00 12.16 -6.82
CA CYS A 120 -3.47 11.26 -5.81
C CYS A 120 -2.14 10.67 -6.27
N TRP A 121 -1.43 10.00 -5.35
CA TRP A 121 -0.13 9.41 -5.68
C TRP A 121 -0.23 8.39 -6.82
N SER A 122 -1.30 7.57 -6.87
CA SER A 122 -1.48 6.54 -7.91
C SER A 122 -1.61 7.12 -9.31
N ILE A 123 -2.51 8.09 -9.54
CA ILE A 123 -2.66 8.68 -10.87
C ILE A 123 -1.39 9.45 -11.28
N ASN A 124 -0.75 10.17 -10.35
CA ASN A 124 0.42 11.01 -10.67
C ASN A 124 1.70 10.21 -10.89
N ASN A 125 1.88 9.06 -10.23
CA ASN A 125 3.12 8.28 -10.31
C ASN A 125 2.97 6.98 -11.11
N LEU A 126 1.81 6.33 -11.04
CA LEU A 126 1.56 5.04 -11.70
C LEU A 126 0.76 5.21 -13.00
N GLY A 127 -0.06 6.27 -13.12
CA GLY A 127 -0.77 6.58 -14.36
C GLY A 127 0.15 6.71 -15.58
N PRO A 128 1.21 7.54 -15.56
CA PRO A 128 2.14 7.66 -16.69
C PRO A 128 2.87 6.35 -17.02
N ARG A 129 3.05 5.49 -16.01
CA ARG A 129 3.65 4.16 -16.22
C ARG A 129 2.68 3.22 -16.92
N ILE A 130 1.40 3.23 -16.54
CA ILE A 130 0.33 2.49 -17.21
C ILE A 130 0.21 2.96 -18.67
N ALA A 131 0.17 4.26 -18.92
CA ALA A 131 0.06 4.84 -20.27
C ALA A 131 1.21 4.38 -21.19
N LYS A 132 2.41 4.16 -20.62
CA LYS A 132 3.60 3.67 -21.34
C LYS A 132 3.74 2.15 -21.34
N GLY A 133 2.76 1.40 -20.83
CA GLY A 133 2.84 -0.06 -20.71
C GLY A 133 3.92 -0.58 -19.74
N ASN A 134 4.40 0.27 -18.82
CA ASN A 134 5.43 -0.07 -17.85
C ASN A 134 4.82 -0.63 -16.56
N PHE A 135 4.94 -1.94 -16.37
CA PHE A 135 4.45 -2.67 -15.22
C PHE A 135 5.55 -3.17 -14.28
N GLU A 136 6.77 -2.63 -14.42
CA GLU A 136 7.89 -3.00 -13.55
C GLU A 136 7.54 -2.69 -12.08
N PRO A 137 7.95 -3.54 -11.13
CA PRO A 137 7.56 -3.43 -9.74
C PRO A 137 8.25 -2.25 -9.05
N GLY A 138 7.45 -1.37 -8.45
CA GLY A 138 7.87 -0.60 -7.26
C GLY A 138 7.31 -1.21 -5.96
N PHE A 139 6.22 -1.96 -6.09
CA PHE A 139 5.62 -2.80 -5.06
C PHE A 139 4.90 -3.96 -5.73
N PHE A 140 5.31 -5.19 -5.43
CA PHE A 140 4.84 -6.39 -6.12
C PHE A 140 3.37 -6.72 -5.81
N ILE A 141 2.64 -7.23 -6.82
CA ILE A 141 1.28 -7.74 -6.66
C ILE A 141 1.19 -8.80 -5.55
N LYS A 142 2.11 -9.78 -5.50
CA LYS A 142 2.11 -10.81 -4.43
C LYS A 142 2.17 -10.24 -3.02
N HIS A 143 2.96 -9.18 -2.82
CA HIS A 143 3.06 -8.52 -1.51
C HIS A 143 1.81 -7.71 -1.22
N PHE A 144 1.22 -7.09 -2.24
CA PHE A 144 0.00 -6.34 -2.09
C PHE A 144 -1.19 -7.24 -1.74
N VAL A 145 -1.30 -8.41 -2.38
CA VAL A 145 -2.31 -9.43 -2.05
C VAL A 145 -2.17 -9.88 -0.60
N LYS A 146 -0.95 -10.16 -0.13
CA LYS A 146 -0.69 -10.50 1.27
C LYS A 146 -1.20 -9.40 2.21
N ASP A 147 -0.87 -8.14 1.94
CA ASP A 147 -1.29 -7.01 2.78
C ASP A 147 -2.82 -6.79 2.77
N MET A 148 -3.48 -6.88 1.61
CA MET A 148 -4.95 -6.81 1.53
C MET A 148 -5.62 -7.95 2.30
N GLY A 149 -5.04 -9.16 2.26
CA GLY A 149 -5.51 -10.30 3.05
C GLY A 149 -5.43 -10.04 4.56
N ILE A 150 -4.33 -9.43 5.03
CA ILE A 150 -4.19 -9.00 6.43
C ILE A 150 -5.28 -7.97 6.78
N ALA A 151 -5.46 -6.94 5.94
CA ALA A 151 -6.46 -5.90 6.17
C ALA A 151 -7.88 -6.47 6.25
N LEU A 152 -8.26 -7.40 5.36
CA LEU A 152 -9.57 -8.07 5.39
C LEU A 152 -9.76 -8.93 6.64
N LYS A 153 -8.71 -9.65 7.08
CA LYS A 153 -8.73 -10.46 8.30
C LYS A 153 -8.95 -9.59 9.54
N GLU A 154 -8.21 -8.49 9.66
CA GLU A 154 -8.36 -7.53 10.76
C GLU A 154 -9.72 -6.82 10.73
N ALA A 155 -10.22 -6.43 9.54
CA ALA A 155 -11.55 -5.86 9.40
C ALA A 155 -12.65 -6.82 9.89
N LYS A 156 -12.53 -8.12 9.60
CA LYS A 156 -13.45 -9.14 10.12
C LYS A 156 -13.43 -9.21 11.64
N LEU A 157 -12.25 -9.18 12.26
CA LEU A 157 -12.13 -9.18 13.73
C LEU A 157 -12.78 -7.94 14.37
N MET A 158 -12.75 -6.80 13.67
CA MET A 158 -13.37 -5.55 14.11
C MET A 158 -14.87 -5.44 13.76
N ASN A 159 -15.48 -6.46 13.14
CA ASN A 159 -16.83 -6.38 12.57
C ASN A 159 -17.01 -5.21 11.59
N LEU A 160 -15.96 -4.88 10.82
CA LEU A 160 -15.94 -3.79 9.85
C LEU A 160 -16.09 -4.32 8.42
N SER A 161 -17.08 -3.81 7.68
CA SER A 161 -17.29 -4.16 6.28
C SER A 161 -16.50 -3.25 5.35
N LEU A 162 -15.62 -3.83 4.52
CA LEU A 162 -14.77 -3.12 3.55
C LEU A 162 -15.01 -3.64 2.12
N PRO A 163 -16.18 -3.36 1.50
CA PRO A 163 -16.54 -3.93 0.21
C PRO A 163 -15.60 -3.50 -0.94
N GLY A 164 -15.11 -2.26 -0.94
CA GLY A 164 -14.15 -1.78 -1.95
C GLY A 164 -12.81 -2.53 -1.91
N LEU A 165 -12.31 -2.82 -0.70
CA LEU A 165 -11.12 -3.64 -0.51
C LEU A 165 -11.35 -5.08 -0.97
N ALA A 166 -12.51 -5.66 -0.64
CA ALA A 166 -12.84 -7.03 -1.04
C ALA A 166 -12.89 -7.18 -2.56
N LEU A 167 -13.46 -6.21 -3.27
CA LEU A 167 -13.47 -6.17 -4.74
C LEU A 167 -12.05 -6.06 -5.31
N ALA A 168 -11.23 -5.13 -4.79
CA ALA A 168 -9.84 -4.99 -5.22
C ALA A 168 -9.05 -6.30 -5.01
N TYR A 169 -9.23 -6.93 -3.85
CA TYR A 169 -8.60 -8.19 -3.53
C TYR A 169 -8.94 -9.28 -4.55
N GLN A 170 -10.20 -9.40 -4.98
CA GLN A 170 -10.61 -10.37 -6.00
C GLN A 170 -9.89 -10.16 -7.34
N PHE A 171 -9.78 -8.91 -7.80
CA PHE A 171 -9.05 -8.62 -9.05
C PHE A 171 -7.56 -8.94 -8.96
N TYR A 172 -6.92 -8.63 -7.83
CA TYR A 172 -5.50 -8.96 -7.65
C TYR A 172 -5.26 -10.46 -7.45
N MET A 173 -6.18 -11.18 -6.81
CA MET A 173 -6.13 -12.65 -6.76
C MET A 173 -6.22 -13.25 -8.16
N TYR A 174 -7.09 -12.70 -9.03
CA TYR A 174 -7.14 -13.10 -10.43
C TYR A 174 -5.86 -12.73 -11.19
N ALA A 175 -5.24 -11.58 -10.89
CA ALA A 175 -3.93 -11.23 -11.43
C ALA A 175 -2.86 -12.28 -11.08
N MET A 176 -2.83 -12.77 -9.84
CA MET A 176 -1.93 -13.87 -9.45
C MET A 176 -2.22 -15.16 -10.23
N ALA A 177 -3.50 -15.50 -10.43
CA ALA A 177 -3.88 -16.68 -11.20
C ALA A 177 -3.43 -16.60 -12.67
N LEU A 178 -3.24 -15.39 -13.20
CA LEU A 178 -2.70 -15.13 -14.54
C LEU A 178 -1.16 -15.10 -14.59
N GLY A 179 -0.44 -15.37 -13.50
CA GLY A 179 1.03 -15.31 -13.46
C GLY A 179 1.60 -13.89 -13.43
N LEU A 180 0.81 -12.90 -13.00
CA LEU A 180 1.20 -11.49 -12.97
C LEU A 180 1.78 -11.05 -11.61
N GLU A 181 2.02 -11.98 -10.70
CA GLU A 181 2.33 -11.71 -9.29
C GLU A 181 3.65 -10.94 -9.07
N ASN A 182 4.55 -10.98 -10.06
CA ASN A 182 5.84 -10.28 -10.06
C ASN A 182 5.78 -8.90 -10.75
N LEU A 183 4.63 -8.48 -11.27
CA LEU A 183 4.44 -7.10 -11.73
C LEU A 183 4.24 -6.14 -10.54
N GLY A 184 4.42 -4.85 -10.80
CA GLY A 184 4.00 -3.80 -9.87
C GLY A 184 2.49 -3.80 -9.66
N SER A 185 2.00 -3.18 -8.58
CA SER A 185 0.56 -3.07 -8.28
C SER A 185 -0.26 -2.50 -9.45
N GLN A 186 0.30 -1.58 -10.24
CA GLN A 186 -0.31 -1.05 -11.45
C GLN A 186 -0.50 -2.10 -12.58
N GLY A 187 0.16 -3.25 -12.48
CA GLY A 187 -0.03 -4.41 -13.35
C GLY A 187 -1.45 -4.97 -13.35
N LEU A 188 -2.27 -4.59 -12.35
CA LEU A 188 -3.71 -4.86 -12.35
C LEU A 188 -4.40 -4.34 -13.62
N TYR A 189 -3.85 -3.30 -14.28
CA TYR A 189 -4.33 -2.84 -15.59
C TYR A 189 -4.55 -3.99 -16.58
N LYS A 190 -3.63 -4.97 -16.64
CA LYS A 190 -3.74 -6.11 -17.57
C LYS A 190 -4.99 -6.97 -17.32
N VAL A 191 -5.44 -7.06 -16.07
CA VAL A 191 -6.67 -7.78 -15.73
C VAL A 191 -7.89 -7.04 -16.28
N LEU A 192 -8.02 -5.75 -15.98
CA LEU A 192 -9.19 -4.97 -16.37
C LEU A 192 -9.21 -4.71 -17.89
N ALA A 193 -8.06 -4.51 -18.52
CA ALA A 193 -7.93 -4.40 -19.97
C ALA A 193 -8.42 -5.69 -20.66
N LYS A 194 -7.97 -6.86 -20.20
CA LYS A 194 -8.41 -8.17 -20.71
C LYS A 194 -9.92 -8.36 -20.58
N MET A 195 -10.54 -7.92 -19.47
CA MET A 195 -11.99 -7.98 -19.29
C MET A 195 -12.77 -7.13 -20.31
N ASN A 196 -12.14 -6.10 -20.87
CA ASN A 196 -12.72 -5.18 -21.85
C ASN A 196 -12.26 -5.48 -23.30
N GLY A 197 -11.51 -6.56 -23.52
CA GLY A 197 -10.97 -6.91 -24.83
C GLY A 197 -9.96 -5.89 -25.38
N ILE A 198 -9.21 -5.23 -24.48
CA ILE A 198 -8.12 -4.29 -24.79
C ILE A 198 -6.78 -4.98 -24.59
#